data_AF-A0A6N7AMC3-F1
#
_entry.id   AF-A0A6N7AMC3-F1
#
_cell.length_a   1.000
_cell.length_b   1.000
_cell.length_c   1.000
_cell.angle_alpha   90.00
_cell.angle_beta   90.00
_cell.angle_gamma   90.00
#
_symmetry.space_group_name_H-M   'P 1'
#
loop_
_entity.id
_entity.type
_entity.pdbx_description
1 polymer ?
#
loop_
_entity_poly.entity_id
_entity_poly.type
_entity_poly.pdbx_seq_one_letter_code
_entity_poly.pdbx_strand_id
1 'polypeptide(L)'
;MIRKIYKFLSSTKLALILLIAIFACCVMGVTILRGERAWRLIFNTLWFNGLLIFLVANVAFCFFGRIWGRKLTLISLGMILFHLSFVAILGGIVYNSLFYFRGVIRLTEGETLPNGELQSYDIVDRGRFFSFAKLKGETTLIKMHKGYKVNGADKQVAYEVAVGEGRSKQQGIIYITHKLDHNGFGYFRDKEGYSILIVLYDKLGRELYGAYVSLQSLKQKDNLYLYTTGTKYAPGNFPFPQPPSEPLFALQAAYNPDPKKERGGDTIFKVWSLVESEAESKGKPFAEGKAAIGEKIRIGDYYLSAREVRYWVGMNVRYEPGKPIVLASLWVGLGGMVITFIGRMRKGKK
;
A
#
# COMPACT_ATOMS: atom_id res chain seq x y z
N MET A 1 18.04 -34.88 -28.07
CA MET A 1 17.57 -33.49 -27.88
C MET A 1 17.74 -32.99 -26.44
N ILE A 2 17.24 -33.73 -25.44
CA ILE A 2 17.28 -33.38 -24.00
C ILE A 2 18.67 -33.01 -23.46
N ARG A 3 19.72 -33.79 -23.79
CA ARG A 3 21.11 -33.49 -23.37
C ARG A 3 21.66 -32.16 -23.90
N LYS A 4 21.26 -31.75 -25.11
CA LYS A 4 21.68 -30.47 -25.70
C LYS A 4 21.01 -29.30 -24.97
N ILE A 5 19.72 -29.43 -24.66
CA ILE A 5 18.95 -28.44 -23.89
C ILE A 5 19.56 -28.28 -22.48
N TYR A 6 19.85 -29.39 -21.79
CA TYR A 6 20.47 -29.34 -20.46
C TYR A 6 21.85 -28.66 -20.50
N LYS A 7 22.71 -28.99 -21.48
CA LYS A 7 24.03 -28.34 -21.62
C LYS A 7 23.93 -26.84 -21.87
N PHE A 8 22.93 -26.40 -22.64
CA PHE A 8 22.66 -24.98 -22.85
C PHE A 8 22.20 -24.30 -21.54
N LEU A 9 21.22 -24.91 -20.85
CA LEU A 9 20.69 -24.38 -19.59
C LEU A 9 21.69 -24.40 -18.43
N SER A 10 22.71 -25.26 -18.46
CA SER A 10 23.78 -25.32 -17.44
C SER A 10 25.05 -24.53 -17.82
N SER A 11 24.95 -23.63 -18.79
CA SER A 11 26.08 -22.80 -19.24
C SER A 11 26.36 -21.64 -18.28
N THR A 12 27.59 -21.56 -17.76
CA THR A 12 28.05 -20.44 -16.91
C THR A 12 28.18 -19.13 -17.70
N LYS A 13 28.54 -19.21 -18.99
CA LYS A 13 28.60 -18.04 -19.88
C LYS A 13 27.20 -17.41 -20.04
N LEU A 14 26.19 -18.26 -20.19
CA LEU A 14 24.80 -17.82 -20.25
C LEU A 14 24.37 -17.14 -18.94
N ALA A 15 24.71 -17.73 -17.80
CA ALA A 15 24.44 -17.14 -16.49
C ALA A 15 25.00 -15.72 -16.38
N LEU A 16 26.26 -15.54 -16.80
CA LEU A 16 26.95 -14.24 -16.75
C LEU A 16 26.28 -13.22 -17.67
N ILE A 17 25.93 -13.60 -18.90
CA ILE A 17 25.21 -12.72 -19.84
C ILE A 17 23.86 -12.29 -19.26
N LEU A 18 23.08 -13.23 -18.72
CA LEU A 18 21.79 -12.93 -18.11
C LEU A 18 21.94 -12.00 -16.91
N LEU A 19 22.93 -12.24 -16.06
CA LEU A 19 23.20 -11.40 -14.89
C LEU A 19 23.56 -9.97 -15.31
N ILE A 20 24.43 -9.80 -16.30
CA ILE A 20 24.82 -8.49 -16.82
C ILE A 20 23.62 -7.77 -17.45
N ALA A 21 22.81 -8.48 -18.24
CA ALA A 21 21.62 -7.90 -18.87
C ALA A 21 20.59 -7.43 -17.82
N ILE A 22 20.30 -8.26 -16.82
CA ILE A 22 19.41 -7.92 -15.71
C ILE A 22 19.98 -6.74 -14.92
N PHE A 23 21.27 -6.76 -14.61
CA PHE A 23 21.93 -5.66 -13.90
C PHE A 23 21.81 -4.34 -14.67
N ALA A 24 22.09 -4.34 -15.98
CA ALA A 24 21.94 -3.17 -16.83
C ALA A 24 20.50 -2.64 -16.84
N CYS A 25 19.50 -3.53 -16.93
CA CYS A 25 18.09 -3.16 -16.84
C CYS A 25 17.73 -2.54 -15.48
N CYS A 26 18.23 -3.12 -14.38
CA CYS A 26 18.03 -2.58 -13.03
C CYS A 26 18.66 -1.19 -12.88
N VAL A 27 19.91 -1.01 -13.33
CA VAL A 27 20.60 0.27 -13.31
C VAL A 27 19.81 1.30 -14.13
N MET A 28 19.49 1.00 -15.38
CA MET A 28 18.70 1.89 -16.25
C MET A 28 17.33 2.25 -15.65
N GLY A 29 16.63 1.26 -15.08
CA GLY A 29 15.34 1.48 -14.42
C GLY A 29 15.46 2.43 -13.24
N VAL A 30 16.42 2.20 -12.34
CA VAL A 30 16.59 2.97 -11.11
C VAL A 30 17.22 4.35 -11.35
N THR A 31 18.16 4.48 -12.28
CA THR A 31 18.90 5.73 -12.48
C THR A 31 18.29 6.65 -13.53
N ILE A 32 17.81 6.11 -14.65
CA ILE A 32 17.33 6.87 -15.81
C ILE A 32 15.82 7.04 -15.75
N LEU A 33 15.05 5.95 -15.71
CA LEU A 33 13.58 6.03 -15.79
C LEU A 33 12.93 6.54 -14.51
N ARG A 34 13.39 6.03 -13.35
CA ARG A 34 12.95 6.35 -11.99
C ARG A 34 11.44 6.13 -11.72
N GLY A 35 11.11 5.88 -10.45
CA GLY A 35 9.72 5.84 -9.97
C GLY A 35 8.80 4.86 -10.72
N GLU A 36 7.54 5.26 -10.91
CA GLU A 36 6.51 4.43 -11.55
C GLU A 36 6.82 4.07 -13.01
N ARG A 37 7.53 4.95 -13.73
CA ARG A 37 7.87 4.74 -15.14
C ARG A 37 8.80 3.54 -15.30
N ALA A 38 9.78 3.40 -14.41
CA ALA A 38 10.68 2.24 -14.39
C ALA A 38 9.92 0.92 -14.13
N TRP A 39 8.98 0.95 -13.19
CA TRP A 39 8.13 -0.21 -12.88
C TRP A 39 7.28 -0.64 -14.06
N ARG A 40 6.65 0.31 -14.74
CA ARG A 40 5.78 0.02 -15.89
C ARG A 40 6.53 -0.53 -17.09
N LEU A 41 7.72 0.02 -17.38
CA LEU A 41 8.48 -0.30 -18.60
C LEU A 41 9.43 -1.49 -18.44
N ILE A 42 9.92 -1.76 -17.23
CA ILE A 42 10.91 -2.81 -16.97
C ILE A 42 10.36 -3.82 -15.97
N PHE A 43 10.19 -3.42 -14.71
CA PHE A 43 10.05 -4.40 -13.63
C PHE A 43 8.74 -5.20 -13.63
N ASN A 44 7.62 -4.63 -14.12
CA ASN A 44 6.34 -5.32 -14.22
C ASN A 44 6.09 -6.00 -15.58
N THR A 45 7.11 -6.03 -16.46
CA THR A 45 6.95 -6.59 -17.80
C THR A 45 7.16 -8.11 -17.84
N LEU A 46 6.56 -8.76 -18.84
CA LEU A 46 6.75 -10.20 -19.06
C LEU A 46 8.20 -10.54 -19.39
N TRP A 47 8.83 -9.75 -20.25
CA TRP A 47 10.17 -10.02 -20.74
C TRP A 47 11.18 -9.98 -19.59
N PHE A 48 11.07 -8.99 -18.69
CA PHE A 48 11.99 -8.87 -17.56
C PHE A 48 11.79 -10.00 -16.53
N ASN A 49 10.53 -10.32 -16.20
CA ASN A 49 10.24 -11.48 -15.34
C ASN A 49 10.71 -12.80 -15.99
N GLY A 50 10.60 -12.92 -17.31
CA GLY A 50 11.13 -14.04 -18.08
C GLY A 50 12.65 -14.16 -17.96
N LEU A 51 13.39 -13.05 -18.06
CA LEU A 51 14.84 -13.03 -17.84
C LEU A 51 15.21 -13.50 -16.43
N LEU A 52 14.48 -13.04 -15.40
CA LEU A 52 14.73 -13.45 -14.02
C LEU A 52 14.49 -14.95 -13.82
N ILE A 53 13.36 -15.47 -14.31
CA ILE A 53 13.04 -16.91 -14.26
C ILE A 53 14.13 -17.71 -14.99
N PHE A 54 14.57 -17.22 -16.15
CA PHE A 54 15.58 -17.90 -16.95
C PHE A 54 16.94 -17.91 -16.27
N LEU A 55 17.34 -16.82 -15.61
CA LEU A 55 18.54 -16.77 -14.78
C LEU A 55 18.45 -17.79 -13.63
N VAL A 56 17.34 -17.80 -12.88
CA VAL A 56 17.13 -18.76 -11.77
C VAL A 56 17.26 -20.19 -12.24
N ALA A 57 16.58 -20.55 -13.34
CA ALA A 57 16.62 -21.89 -13.91
C ALA A 57 18.06 -22.24 -14.34
N ASN A 58 18.74 -21.34 -15.05
CA ASN A 58 20.11 -21.57 -15.51
C ASN A 58 21.07 -21.81 -14.34
N VAL A 59 21.03 -20.96 -13.31
CA VAL A 59 21.90 -21.11 -12.13
C VAL A 59 21.59 -22.40 -11.37
N ALA A 60 20.30 -22.77 -11.25
CA ALA A 60 19.91 -24.03 -10.62
C ALA A 60 20.48 -25.24 -11.39
N PHE A 61 20.36 -25.28 -12.73
CA PHE A 61 20.93 -26.36 -13.54
C PHE A 61 22.47 -26.43 -13.44
N CYS A 62 23.15 -25.28 -13.43
CA CYS A 62 24.60 -25.21 -13.19
C CYS A 62 25.00 -25.81 -11.82
N PHE A 63 24.22 -25.49 -10.79
CA PHE A 63 24.47 -25.89 -9.41
C PHE A 63 24.25 -27.38 -9.18
N PHE A 64 23.05 -27.89 -9.53
CA PHE A 64 22.71 -29.30 -9.30
C PHE A 64 23.59 -30.25 -10.11
N GLY A 65 23.93 -29.90 -11.35
CA GLY A 65 24.85 -30.69 -12.19
C GLY A 65 26.25 -30.81 -11.60
N ARG A 66 26.71 -29.81 -10.83
CA ARG A 66 28.05 -29.79 -10.22
C ARG A 66 28.10 -30.49 -8.86
N ILE A 67 26.98 -30.58 -8.16
CA ILE A 67 26.88 -31.20 -6.83
C ILE A 67 26.70 -32.71 -6.90
N TRP A 68 26.03 -33.19 -7.94
CA TRP A 68 25.74 -34.60 -8.10
C TRP A 68 27.04 -35.43 -8.02
N GLY A 69 27.15 -36.29 -7.00
CA GLY A 69 28.31 -37.16 -6.78
C GLY A 69 29.47 -36.59 -5.95
N ARG A 70 29.36 -35.39 -5.37
CA ARG A 70 30.40 -34.85 -4.48
C ARG A 70 30.35 -35.45 -3.08
N LYS A 71 31.51 -35.80 -2.52
CA LYS A 71 31.65 -36.21 -1.11
C LYS A 71 31.31 -35.05 -0.16
N LEU A 72 30.60 -35.36 0.93
CA LEU A 72 30.19 -34.39 1.93
C LEU A 72 31.35 -34.14 2.92
N THR A 73 31.97 -32.97 2.82
CA THR A 73 32.99 -32.46 3.75
C THR A 73 32.49 -31.15 4.35
N LEU A 74 33.06 -30.68 5.46
CA LEU A 74 32.69 -29.36 6.02
C LEU A 74 32.82 -28.24 4.98
N ILE A 75 33.91 -28.23 4.20
CA ILE A 75 34.14 -27.22 3.16
C ILE A 75 33.07 -27.34 2.05
N SER A 76 32.82 -28.55 1.55
CA SER A 76 31.84 -28.76 0.48
C SER A 76 30.41 -28.49 0.93
N LEU A 77 30.05 -28.86 2.16
CA LEU A 77 28.75 -28.55 2.78
C LEU A 77 28.51 -27.03 2.85
N GLY A 78 29.47 -26.27 3.37
CA GLY A 78 29.35 -24.81 3.43
C GLY A 78 29.20 -24.17 2.05
N MET A 79 29.95 -24.66 1.05
CA MET A 79 29.82 -24.18 -0.33
C MET A 79 28.47 -24.54 -0.95
N ILE A 80 27.93 -25.74 -0.67
CA ILE A 80 26.62 -26.16 -1.13
C ILE A 80 25.53 -25.26 -0.54
N LEU A 81 25.56 -25.02 0.78
CA LEU A 81 24.60 -24.13 1.46
C LEU A 81 24.64 -22.71 0.89
N PHE A 82 25.84 -22.17 0.67
CA PHE A 82 26.00 -20.84 0.09
C PHE A 82 25.35 -20.73 -1.30
N HIS A 83 25.63 -21.66 -2.21
CA HIS A 83 25.04 -21.59 -3.55
C HIS A 83 23.55 -21.92 -3.57
N LEU A 84 23.09 -22.86 -2.73
CA LEU A 84 21.65 -23.14 -2.58
C LEU A 84 20.91 -21.90 -2.08
N SER A 85 21.50 -21.17 -1.13
CA SER A 85 20.94 -19.91 -0.66
C SER A 85 20.84 -18.86 -1.76
N PHE A 86 21.84 -18.78 -2.65
CA PHE A 86 21.81 -17.85 -3.77
C PHE A 86 20.68 -18.17 -4.75
N VAL A 87 20.49 -19.45 -5.10
CA VAL A 87 19.35 -19.90 -5.93
C VAL A 87 18.02 -19.58 -5.24
N ALA A 88 17.92 -19.83 -3.93
CA ALA A 88 16.72 -19.56 -3.15
C ALA A 88 16.42 -18.06 -3.01
N ILE A 89 17.43 -17.19 -2.89
CA ILE A 89 17.28 -15.72 -2.93
C ILE A 89 16.67 -15.30 -4.26
N LEU A 90 17.27 -15.72 -5.39
CA LEU A 90 16.76 -15.35 -6.71
C LEU A 90 15.34 -15.89 -6.95
N GLY A 91 15.08 -17.13 -6.54
CA GLY A 91 13.74 -17.72 -6.58
C GLY A 91 12.73 -16.97 -5.72
N GLY A 92 13.12 -16.53 -4.51
CA GLY A 92 12.30 -15.71 -3.63
C GLY A 92 11.98 -14.34 -4.22
N ILE A 93 12.95 -13.70 -4.88
CA ILE A 93 12.73 -12.42 -5.58
C ILE A 93 11.72 -12.59 -6.71
N VAL A 94 11.88 -13.61 -7.56
CA VAL A 94 10.94 -13.92 -8.65
C VAL A 94 9.56 -14.23 -8.09
N TYR A 95 9.47 -15.07 -7.07
CA TYR A 95 8.20 -15.42 -6.42
C TYR A 95 7.52 -14.17 -5.84
N ASN A 96 8.27 -13.27 -5.20
CA ASN A 96 7.72 -12.01 -4.72
C ASN A 96 7.18 -11.16 -5.87
N SER A 97 7.98 -10.96 -6.93
CA SER A 97 7.60 -10.15 -8.12
C SER A 97 6.30 -10.64 -8.75
N LEU A 98 6.10 -11.96 -8.80
CA LEU A 98 4.94 -12.56 -9.45
C LEU A 98 3.66 -12.56 -8.59
N PHE A 99 3.79 -12.60 -7.26
CA PHE A 99 2.66 -12.85 -6.36
C PHE A 99 2.46 -11.79 -5.27
N TYR A 100 3.17 -10.67 -5.29
CA TYR A 100 2.97 -9.60 -4.30
C TYR A 100 1.60 -8.90 -4.45
N PHE A 101 1.18 -8.22 -3.38
CA PHE A 101 0.09 -7.26 -3.40
C PHE A 101 0.44 -6.05 -2.54
N ARG A 102 0.08 -4.85 -3.02
CA ARG A 102 0.21 -3.57 -2.35
C ARG A 102 -1.03 -2.75 -2.65
N GLY A 103 -1.85 -2.50 -1.64
CA GLY A 103 -3.04 -1.68 -1.76
C GLY A 103 -3.11 -0.61 -0.69
N VAL A 104 -3.86 0.47 -0.94
CA VAL A 104 -4.21 1.47 0.08
C VAL A 104 -5.71 1.40 0.32
N ILE A 105 -6.12 0.89 1.48
CA ILE A 105 -7.52 0.89 1.93
C ILE A 105 -7.76 2.12 2.78
N ARG A 106 -8.77 2.93 2.43
CA ARG A 106 -9.14 4.12 3.20
C ARG A 106 -10.39 3.82 4.00
N LEU A 107 -10.30 4.04 5.31
CA LEU A 107 -11.40 3.82 6.25
C LEU A 107 -11.62 5.05 7.10
N THR A 108 -12.88 5.41 7.29
CA THR A 108 -13.37 6.33 8.31
C THR A 108 -13.61 5.57 9.62
N GLU A 109 -13.53 6.23 10.78
CA GLU A 109 -13.84 5.57 12.05
C GLU A 109 -15.25 4.96 12.06
N GLY A 110 -15.35 3.72 12.48
CA GLY A 110 -16.55 2.89 12.44
C GLY A 110 -16.84 2.27 11.06
N GLU A 111 -16.11 2.62 10.00
CA GLU A 111 -16.28 2.05 8.67
C GLU A 111 -15.66 0.66 8.58
N THR A 112 -16.34 -0.21 7.86
CA THR A 112 -15.89 -1.57 7.53
C THR A 112 -15.98 -1.78 6.04
N LEU A 113 -14.87 -2.19 5.42
CA LEU A 113 -14.83 -2.49 3.99
C LEU A 113 -14.36 -3.94 3.74
N PRO A 114 -14.92 -4.62 2.73
CA PRO A 114 -14.49 -5.96 2.35
C PRO A 114 -13.09 -5.94 1.72
N ASN A 115 -12.20 -6.84 2.15
CA ASN A 115 -10.83 -6.89 1.63
C ASN A 115 -10.75 -7.45 0.20
N GLY A 116 -11.72 -8.27 -0.21
CA GLY A 116 -11.71 -8.95 -1.50
C GLY A 116 -12.13 -8.07 -2.68
N GLU A 117 -12.66 -6.87 -2.42
CA GLU A 117 -13.23 -6.01 -3.45
C GLU A 117 -12.23 -4.94 -3.90
N LEU A 118 -12.09 -4.78 -5.22
CA LEU A 118 -11.19 -3.78 -5.79
C LEU A 118 -11.58 -2.36 -5.37
N GLN A 119 -12.88 -2.12 -5.18
CA GLN A 119 -13.46 -0.80 -4.87
C GLN A 119 -13.08 -0.30 -3.47
N SER A 120 -12.67 -1.20 -2.59
CA SER A 120 -12.24 -0.87 -1.23
C SER A 120 -10.83 -0.26 -1.19
N TYR A 121 -10.11 -0.25 -2.31
CA TYR A 121 -8.75 0.26 -2.38
C TYR A 121 -8.65 1.48 -3.28
N ASP A 122 -8.12 2.59 -2.74
CA ASP A 122 -7.83 3.81 -3.51
C ASP A 122 -6.69 3.57 -4.51
N ILE A 123 -5.74 2.71 -4.16
CA ILE A 123 -4.57 2.36 -4.98
C ILE A 123 -4.37 0.85 -4.91
N VAL A 124 -4.11 0.23 -6.06
CA VAL A 124 -3.77 -1.20 -6.15
C VAL A 124 -2.57 -1.38 -7.07
N ASP A 125 -1.57 -2.08 -6.57
CA ASP A 125 -0.42 -2.61 -7.31
C ASP A 125 -0.22 -4.08 -6.91
N ARG A 126 -0.05 -4.95 -7.90
CA ARG A 126 0.03 -6.39 -7.67
C ARG A 126 0.89 -7.11 -8.68
N GLY A 127 1.45 -8.23 -8.23
CA GLY A 127 2.09 -9.20 -9.08
C GLY A 127 1.09 -9.86 -10.03
N ARG A 128 1.57 -10.27 -11.19
CA ARG A 128 0.79 -10.83 -12.30
C ARG A 128 -0.12 -12.00 -11.90
N PHE A 129 0.31 -12.82 -10.94
CA PHE A 129 -0.40 -14.01 -10.52
C PHE A 129 -1.05 -13.86 -9.13
N PHE A 130 -1.15 -12.63 -8.62
CA PHE A 130 -1.90 -12.37 -7.39
C PHE A 130 -3.42 -12.38 -7.65
N SER A 131 -4.16 -13.11 -6.82
CA SER A 131 -5.61 -13.20 -6.85
C SER A 131 -6.23 -12.49 -5.64
N PHE A 132 -7.24 -11.65 -5.90
CA PHE A 132 -8.03 -10.99 -4.86
C PHE A 132 -8.79 -11.96 -3.95
N ALA A 133 -9.06 -13.19 -4.41
CA ALA A 133 -9.65 -14.23 -3.58
C ALA A 133 -8.79 -14.61 -2.35
N LYS A 134 -7.52 -14.20 -2.32
CA LYS A 134 -6.64 -14.34 -1.14
C LYS A 134 -6.91 -13.30 -0.06
N LEU A 135 -7.48 -12.14 -0.41
CA LEU A 135 -7.89 -11.10 0.52
C LEU A 135 -9.27 -11.44 1.05
N LYS A 136 -9.32 -12.18 2.16
CA LYS A 136 -10.56 -12.61 2.80
C LYS A 136 -10.98 -11.67 3.93
N GLY A 137 -12.26 -11.75 4.27
CA GLY A 137 -12.89 -10.97 5.33
C GLY A 137 -12.92 -9.47 5.06
N GLU A 138 -13.01 -8.73 6.15
CA GLU A 138 -13.23 -7.29 6.16
C GLU A 138 -12.12 -6.59 6.97
N THR A 139 -11.97 -5.29 6.75
CA THR A 139 -11.16 -4.43 7.61
C THR A 139 -12.03 -3.31 8.15
N THR A 140 -12.00 -3.13 9.47
CA THR A 140 -12.71 -2.09 10.20
C THR A 140 -11.73 -1.15 10.86
N LEU A 141 -11.91 0.17 10.69
CA LEU A 141 -11.25 1.15 11.56
C LEU A 141 -12.14 1.37 12.78
N ILE A 142 -11.72 0.87 13.94
CA ILE A 142 -12.50 1.02 15.17
C ILE A 142 -12.35 2.46 15.69
N LYS A 143 -11.10 2.91 15.88
CA LYS A 143 -10.82 4.21 16.49
C LYS A 143 -9.41 4.72 16.19
N MET A 144 -9.25 6.03 16.08
CA MET A 144 -7.96 6.72 16.14
C MET A 144 -7.70 7.19 17.58
N HIS A 145 -6.50 6.90 18.08
CA HIS A 145 -5.98 7.33 19.37
C HIS A 145 -4.93 8.42 19.17
N LYS A 146 -5.20 9.64 19.66
CA LYS A 146 -4.23 10.75 19.71
C LYS A 146 -3.38 10.67 20.98
N GLY A 147 -2.12 11.11 20.91
CA GLY A 147 -1.19 11.10 22.04
C GLY A 147 -0.83 9.70 22.53
N TYR A 148 -0.84 8.70 21.63
CA TYR A 148 -0.61 7.31 22.00
C TYR A 148 0.84 7.07 22.44
N LYS A 149 1.04 6.50 23.64
CA LYS A 149 2.37 6.24 24.20
C LYS A 149 2.63 4.74 24.35
N VAL A 150 3.85 4.32 24.02
CA VAL A 150 4.34 2.94 24.20
C VAL A 150 5.67 2.99 24.93
N ASN A 151 5.76 2.35 26.11
CA ASN A 151 6.96 2.37 26.97
C ASN A 151 7.47 3.80 27.24
N GLY A 152 6.56 4.74 27.49
CA GLY A 152 6.87 6.16 27.72
C GLY A 152 7.20 6.98 26.46
N ALA A 153 7.46 6.34 25.31
CA ALA A 153 7.71 7.03 24.06
C ALA A 153 6.39 7.41 23.36
N ASP A 154 6.27 8.69 23.00
CA ASP A 154 5.12 9.21 22.24
C ASP A 154 5.17 8.73 20.78
N LYS A 155 4.12 8.03 20.35
CA LYS A 155 3.91 7.56 18.98
C LYS A 155 2.97 8.46 18.19
N GLN A 156 2.54 9.57 18.79
CA GLN A 156 1.65 10.62 18.28
C GLN A 156 0.23 10.15 17.99
N VAL A 157 0.08 9.18 17.09
CA VAL A 157 -1.22 8.70 16.60
C VAL A 157 -1.15 7.19 16.43
N ALA A 158 -2.20 6.50 16.87
CA ALA A 158 -2.38 5.07 16.68
C ALA A 158 -3.79 4.74 16.22
N TYR A 159 -3.93 3.62 15.52
CA TYR A 159 -5.18 3.19 14.89
C TYR A 159 -5.55 1.83 15.39
N GLU A 160 -6.70 1.73 16.03
CA GLU A 160 -7.29 0.47 16.41
C GLU A 160 -8.08 -0.10 15.24
N VAL A 161 -7.65 -1.26 14.76
CA VAL A 161 -8.12 -1.87 13.52
C VAL A 161 -8.49 -3.32 13.79
N ALA A 162 -9.58 -3.77 13.21
CA ALA A 162 -9.94 -5.18 13.16
C ALA A 162 -9.90 -5.69 11.73
N VAL A 163 -9.28 -6.85 11.52
CA VAL A 163 -9.11 -7.48 10.20
C VAL A 163 -9.56 -8.94 10.28
N GLY A 164 -10.27 -9.42 9.27
CA GLY A 164 -10.63 -10.84 9.11
C GLY A 164 -12.14 -11.07 9.18
N GLU A 165 -12.55 -12.34 9.25
CA GLU A 165 -13.98 -12.73 9.23
C GLU A 165 -14.31 -13.73 10.36
N GLY A 166 -15.47 -13.55 10.98
CA GLY A 166 -15.97 -14.44 12.03
C GLY A 166 -14.94 -14.70 13.12
N ARG A 167 -14.63 -15.98 13.37
CA ARG A 167 -13.67 -16.42 14.41
C ARG A 167 -12.21 -16.10 14.07
N SER A 168 -11.89 -15.75 12.83
CA SER A 168 -10.54 -15.36 12.42
C SER A 168 -10.27 -13.86 12.59
N LYS A 169 -11.28 -13.07 12.99
CA LYS A 169 -11.13 -11.63 13.16
C LYS A 169 -10.09 -11.32 14.24
N GLN A 170 -9.08 -10.55 13.85
CA GLN A 170 -7.98 -10.13 14.71
C GLN A 170 -8.05 -8.61 14.86
N GLN A 171 -8.05 -8.16 16.11
CA GLN A 171 -8.00 -6.75 16.47
C GLN A 171 -6.61 -6.38 16.96
N GLY A 172 -6.13 -5.20 16.57
CA GLY A 172 -4.81 -4.71 16.98
C GLY A 172 -4.66 -3.22 16.75
N ILE A 173 -3.51 -2.70 17.19
CA ILE A 173 -3.19 -1.27 17.11
C ILE A 173 -2.05 -1.08 16.11
N ILE A 174 -2.21 -0.16 15.16
CA ILE A 174 -1.20 0.22 14.16
C ILE A 174 -0.68 1.62 14.50
N TYR A 175 0.65 1.81 14.47
CA TYR A 175 1.29 3.12 14.63
C TYR A 175 2.60 3.17 13.83
N ILE A 176 3.32 4.29 13.85
CA ILE A 176 4.44 4.57 12.91
C ILE A 176 5.52 3.47 12.81
N THR A 177 5.77 2.71 13.88
CA THR A 177 6.75 1.60 13.90
C THR A 177 6.12 0.23 14.14
N HIS A 178 4.79 0.10 14.08
CA HIS A 178 4.11 -1.16 14.38
C HIS A 178 2.96 -1.41 13.43
N LYS A 179 2.98 -2.59 12.82
CA LYS A 179 2.01 -3.07 11.86
C LYS A 179 1.14 -4.15 12.49
N LEU A 180 -0.05 -4.34 11.91
CA LEU A 180 -0.87 -5.51 12.19
C LEU A 180 -0.62 -6.54 11.09
N ASP A 181 -0.27 -7.77 11.46
CA ASP A 181 -0.16 -8.89 10.51
C ASP A 181 -1.37 -9.82 10.65
N HIS A 182 -1.98 -10.17 9.52
CA HIS A 182 -3.11 -11.10 9.46
C HIS A 182 -3.07 -11.91 8.16
N ASN A 183 -3.10 -13.25 8.24
CA ASN A 183 -3.09 -14.15 7.09
C ASN A 183 -1.98 -13.87 6.04
N GLY A 184 -0.80 -13.44 6.49
CA GLY A 184 0.34 -13.10 5.64
C GLY A 184 0.31 -11.68 5.05
N PHE A 185 -0.76 -10.91 5.31
CA PHE A 185 -0.87 -9.50 4.96
C PHE A 185 -0.44 -8.62 6.12
N GLY A 186 0.38 -7.62 5.84
CA GLY A 186 0.75 -6.57 6.79
C GLY A 186 -0.03 -5.29 6.52
N TYR A 187 -0.58 -4.69 7.58
CA TYR A 187 -1.33 -3.45 7.57
C TYR A 187 -0.49 -2.36 8.22
N PHE A 188 -0.22 -1.30 7.47
CA PHE A 188 0.61 -0.16 7.90
C PHE A 188 -0.18 1.13 7.75
N ARG A 189 0.06 2.09 8.63
CA ARG A 189 -0.40 3.48 8.43
C ARG A 189 0.23 4.05 7.15
N ASP A 190 -0.56 4.73 6.33
CA ASP A 190 -0.09 5.55 5.20
C ASP A 190 -0.33 7.04 5.48
N LYS A 191 -1.59 7.46 5.51
CA LYS A 191 -2.02 8.86 5.66
C LYS A 191 -3.26 8.94 6.53
N GLU A 192 -3.55 10.12 7.04
CA GLU A 192 -4.79 10.37 7.78
C GLU A 192 -5.38 11.73 7.47
N GLY A 193 -6.63 11.90 7.88
CA GLY A 193 -7.33 13.18 7.80
C GLY A 193 -8.65 13.13 8.54
N TYR A 194 -9.49 14.11 8.22
CA TYR A 194 -10.84 14.25 8.76
C TYR A 194 -11.86 13.83 7.72
N SER A 195 -12.88 13.12 8.16
CA SER A 195 -14.05 12.72 7.38
C SER A 195 -15.25 13.41 8.01
N ILE A 196 -15.98 14.21 7.22
CA ILE A 196 -17.12 14.97 7.73
C ILE A 196 -18.41 14.34 7.22
N LEU A 197 -19.40 14.18 8.11
CA LEU A 197 -20.74 13.76 7.72
C LEU A 197 -21.50 14.97 7.20
N ILE A 198 -21.59 15.08 5.87
CA ILE A 198 -22.35 16.14 5.21
C ILE A 198 -23.78 15.65 5.04
N VAL A 199 -24.72 16.42 5.58
CA VAL A 199 -26.15 16.11 5.52
C VAL A 199 -26.89 17.20 4.75
N LEU A 200 -27.69 16.77 3.77
CA LEU A 200 -28.59 17.60 2.97
C LEU A 200 -29.99 17.57 3.57
N TYR A 201 -30.61 18.73 3.68
CA TYR A 201 -32.00 18.88 4.10
C TYR A 201 -32.80 19.68 3.08
N ASP A 202 -34.11 19.40 3.00
CA ASP A 202 -35.06 20.22 2.24
C ASP A 202 -35.43 21.53 2.98
N LYS A 203 -36.26 22.37 2.33
CA LYS A 203 -36.77 23.64 2.92
C LYS A 203 -37.52 23.45 4.23
N LEU A 204 -38.14 22.29 4.43
CA LEU A 204 -38.91 21.94 5.63
C LEU A 204 -38.02 21.36 6.74
N GLY A 205 -36.71 21.20 6.48
CA GLY A 205 -35.74 20.68 7.42
C GLY A 205 -35.67 19.15 7.48
N ARG A 206 -36.31 18.44 6.55
CA ARG A 206 -36.26 16.97 6.46
C ARG A 206 -34.94 16.53 5.82
N GLU A 207 -34.31 15.50 6.39
CA GLU A 207 -33.06 14.94 5.88
C GLU A 207 -33.31 14.21 4.55
N LEU A 208 -32.62 14.64 3.50
CA LEU A 208 -32.71 14.04 2.16
C LEU A 208 -31.58 13.05 1.90
N TYR A 209 -30.38 13.36 2.38
CA TYR A 209 -29.17 12.59 2.11
C TYR A 209 -28.09 12.87 3.15
N GLY A 210 -27.29 11.86 3.49
CA GLY A 210 -26.13 12.02 4.38
C GLY A 210 -24.99 11.10 3.98
N ALA A 211 -23.78 11.64 3.84
CA ALA A 211 -22.60 10.84 3.53
C ALA A 211 -21.34 11.36 4.24
N TYR A 212 -20.49 10.42 4.63
CA TYR A 212 -19.14 10.74 5.09
C TYR A 212 -18.26 11.11 3.89
N VAL A 213 -17.64 12.28 3.97
CA VAL A 213 -16.75 12.80 2.93
C VAL A 213 -15.35 12.94 3.51
N SER A 214 -14.43 12.08 3.05
CA SER A 214 -13.02 12.15 3.42
C SER A 214 -12.37 13.40 2.82
N LEU A 215 -11.79 14.23 3.66
CA LEU A 215 -11.09 15.45 3.25
C LEU A 215 -9.61 15.16 2.98
N GLN A 216 -9.05 15.82 1.97
CA GLN A 216 -7.63 15.83 1.68
C GLN A 216 -6.91 16.80 2.62
N SER A 217 -5.75 16.39 3.13
CA SER A 217 -4.87 17.20 3.96
C SER A 217 -3.84 17.91 3.08
N LEU A 218 -4.11 19.17 2.69
CA LEU A 218 -3.24 19.95 1.81
C LEU A 218 -2.33 20.87 2.61
N LYS A 219 -1.02 20.65 2.56
CA LYS A 219 -0.04 21.50 3.25
C LYS A 219 0.06 22.86 2.56
N GLN A 220 -0.18 23.94 3.30
CA GLN A 220 -0.04 25.31 2.84
C GLN A 220 1.37 25.87 3.10
N LYS A 221 1.68 27.03 2.52
CA LYS A 221 2.98 27.72 2.66
C LYS A 221 3.33 27.99 4.12
N ASP A 222 2.33 28.24 4.96
CA ASP A 222 2.51 28.63 6.37
C ASP A 222 2.63 27.42 7.32
N ASN A 223 2.94 26.22 6.80
CA ASN A 223 2.90 24.93 7.51
C ASN A 223 1.53 24.53 8.09
N LEU A 224 0.49 25.32 7.86
CA LEU A 224 -0.90 24.95 8.16
C LEU A 224 -1.42 23.93 7.15
N TYR A 225 -2.39 23.12 7.57
CA TYR A 225 -3.08 22.17 6.71
C TYR A 225 -4.48 22.70 6.39
N LEU A 226 -4.80 22.73 5.10
CA LEU A 226 -6.17 22.91 4.62
C LEU A 226 -6.80 21.52 4.46
N TYR A 227 -7.87 21.25 5.21
CA TYR A 227 -8.66 20.04 5.04
C TYR A 227 -9.83 20.33 4.12
N THR A 228 -9.81 19.81 2.91
CA THR A 228 -10.86 20.10 1.91
C THR A 228 -11.06 18.94 0.95
N THR A 229 -12.22 18.91 0.32
CA THR A 229 -12.49 18.00 -0.80
C THR A 229 -11.63 18.38 -2.01
N GLY A 230 -11.34 17.39 -2.86
CA GLY A 230 -10.56 17.60 -4.07
C GLY A 230 -9.53 16.50 -4.29
N THR A 231 -8.44 16.87 -4.93
CA THR A 231 -7.33 15.97 -5.26
C THR A 231 -6.19 16.12 -4.25
N LYS A 232 -5.21 15.22 -4.33
CA LYS A 232 -3.97 15.32 -3.54
C LYS A 232 -3.14 16.60 -3.80
N TYR A 233 -3.46 17.37 -4.83
CA TYR A 233 -2.69 18.55 -5.24
C TYR A 233 -3.46 19.87 -5.08
N ALA A 234 -4.79 19.81 -5.14
CA ALA A 234 -5.60 21.01 -5.17
C ALA A 234 -7.00 20.73 -4.60
N PRO A 235 -7.62 21.75 -3.97
CA PRO A 235 -9.03 21.70 -3.62
C PRO A 235 -9.90 21.46 -4.87
N GLY A 236 -11.05 20.83 -4.67
CA GLY A 236 -11.97 20.51 -5.75
C GLY A 236 -13.37 20.23 -5.22
N ASN A 237 -14.34 20.42 -6.11
CA ASN A 237 -15.73 20.07 -5.87
C ASN A 237 -16.03 18.66 -6.40
N PHE A 238 -17.18 18.13 -6.01
CA PHE A 238 -17.69 16.85 -6.48
C PHE A 238 -19.23 16.90 -6.53
N PRO A 239 -19.89 16.10 -7.38
CA PRO A 239 -21.36 16.05 -7.42
C PRO A 239 -21.94 15.58 -6.09
N PHE A 240 -22.95 16.29 -5.59
CA PHE A 240 -23.64 15.99 -4.34
C PHE A 240 -25.16 16.18 -4.48
N PRO A 241 -26.00 15.25 -3.98
CA PRO A 241 -25.63 13.96 -3.37
C PRO A 241 -24.97 12.99 -4.37
N GLN A 242 -24.37 11.93 -3.85
CA GLN A 242 -23.73 10.89 -4.68
C GLN A 242 -24.70 9.73 -4.95
N PRO A 243 -24.44 8.89 -5.99
CA PRO A 243 -25.26 7.72 -6.28
C PRO A 243 -25.54 6.86 -5.04
N PRO A 244 -26.76 6.30 -4.91
CA PRO A 244 -27.80 6.20 -5.95
C PRO A 244 -28.68 7.46 -6.12
N SER A 245 -28.49 8.51 -5.32
CA SER A 245 -29.25 9.75 -5.46
C SER A 245 -28.76 10.59 -6.63
N GLU A 246 -29.66 11.32 -7.30
CA GLU A 246 -29.30 12.26 -8.36
C GLU A 246 -28.57 13.47 -7.77
N PRO A 247 -27.38 13.83 -8.30
CA PRO A 247 -26.70 15.04 -7.89
C PRO A 247 -27.56 16.28 -8.14
N LEU A 248 -27.53 17.23 -7.21
CA LEU A 248 -28.24 18.50 -7.32
C LEU A 248 -27.30 19.66 -7.63
N PHE A 249 -26.06 19.58 -7.12
CA PHE A 249 -25.05 20.61 -7.28
C PHE A 249 -23.64 20.01 -7.13
N ALA A 250 -22.63 20.77 -7.55
CA ALA A 250 -21.25 20.45 -7.22
C ALA A 250 -20.90 21.10 -5.87
N LEU A 251 -20.40 20.29 -4.94
CA LEU A 251 -20.06 20.70 -3.58
C LEU A 251 -18.56 20.66 -3.35
N GLN A 252 -18.00 21.73 -2.81
CA GLN A 252 -16.72 21.70 -2.13
C GLN A 252 -16.95 21.92 -0.64
N ALA A 253 -16.34 21.09 0.19
CA ALA A 253 -16.32 21.27 1.63
C ALA A 253 -14.90 21.48 2.12
N ALA A 254 -14.73 22.37 3.09
CA ALA A 254 -13.50 22.55 3.83
C ALA A 254 -13.78 22.53 5.33
N TYR A 255 -12.84 22.03 6.12
CA TYR A 255 -12.96 21.91 7.57
C TYR A 255 -11.76 22.57 8.24
N ASN A 256 -12.05 23.44 9.20
CA ASN A 256 -11.08 24.13 10.02
C ASN A 256 -11.22 23.59 11.46
N PRO A 257 -10.36 22.66 11.89
CA PRO A 257 -10.46 22.05 13.22
C PRO A 257 -10.19 23.08 14.32
N ASP A 258 -10.98 23.01 15.39
CA ASP A 258 -10.73 23.78 16.61
C ASP A 258 -9.61 23.12 17.43
N PRO A 259 -8.50 23.81 17.77
CA PRO A 259 -7.43 23.24 18.57
C PRO A 259 -7.83 22.91 20.01
N LYS A 260 -8.92 23.49 20.53
CA LYS A 260 -9.39 23.30 21.92
C LYS A 260 -10.49 22.26 22.04
N LYS A 261 -11.24 22.01 20.97
CA LYS A 261 -12.39 21.09 20.96
C LYS A 261 -12.13 19.96 19.97
N GLU A 262 -11.88 18.76 20.49
CA GLU A 262 -11.75 17.58 19.63
C GLU A 262 -12.98 17.42 18.73
N ARG A 263 -12.75 17.26 17.41
CA ARG A 263 -13.79 17.13 16.37
C ARG A 263 -14.74 18.34 16.28
N GLY A 264 -14.41 19.44 16.94
CA GLY A 264 -15.09 20.73 16.82
C GLY A 264 -14.44 21.61 15.75
N GLY A 265 -14.96 22.82 15.58
CA GLY A 265 -14.50 23.78 14.59
C GLY A 265 -15.57 24.09 13.56
N ASP A 266 -15.13 24.58 12.41
CA ASP A 266 -16.03 25.13 11.40
C ASP A 266 -15.88 24.41 10.07
N THR A 267 -16.98 24.34 9.34
CA THR A 267 -17.00 23.90 7.95
C THR A 267 -17.39 25.04 7.03
N ILE A 268 -16.75 25.08 5.86
CA ILE A 268 -17.04 26.02 4.79
C ILE A 268 -17.54 25.19 3.62
N PHE A 269 -18.73 25.53 3.14
CA PHE A 269 -19.33 24.92 1.96
C PHE A 269 -19.33 25.93 0.82
N LYS A 270 -18.90 25.47 -0.36
CA LYS A 270 -19.02 26.21 -1.62
C LYS A 270 -19.78 25.35 -2.61
N VAL A 271 -20.76 25.94 -3.27
CA VAL A 271 -21.73 25.21 -4.09
C VAL A 271 -21.84 25.86 -5.47
N TRP A 272 -21.76 25.02 -6.51
CA TRP A 272 -21.88 25.41 -7.92
C TRP A 272 -23.01 24.64 -8.59
N SER A 273 -23.59 25.25 -9.62
CA SER A 273 -24.56 24.57 -10.48
C SER A 273 -23.86 23.44 -11.23
N LEU A 274 -24.55 22.31 -11.45
CA LEU A 274 -23.99 21.18 -12.20
C LEU A 274 -23.61 21.57 -13.63
N VAL A 275 -24.37 22.50 -14.24
CA VAL A 275 -24.13 22.97 -15.62
C VAL A 275 -22.82 23.75 -15.74
N GLU A 276 -22.42 24.47 -14.69
CA GLU A 276 -21.19 25.27 -14.67
C GLU A 276 -19.96 24.45 -14.24
N SER A 277 -20.16 23.27 -13.68
CA SER A 277 -19.11 22.40 -13.13
C SER A 277 -18.27 21.69 -14.21
N GLU A 278 -18.78 21.54 -15.44
CA GLU A 278 -18.05 20.89 -16.54
C GLU A 278 -16.96 21.78 -17.15
N ALA A 279 -17.06 23.10 -16.96
CA ALA A 279 -16.04 24.07 -17.38
C ALA A 279 -15.11 24.39 -16.19
N GLU A 280 -13.99 23.67 -16.07
CA GLU A 280 -12.86 23.93 -15.14
C GLU A 280 -13.11 25.02 -14.08
N SER A 281 -13.67 24.67 -12.91
CA SER A 281 -13.52 25.30 -11.57
C SER A 281 -13.26 26.83 -11.45
N LYS A 282 -13.65 27.66 -12.42
CA LYS A 282 -13.38 29.11 -12.51
C LYS A 282 -14.64 29.95 -12.34
N GLY A 283 -15.81 29.33 -12.35
CA GLY A 283 -17.07 29.98 -11.98
C GLY A 283 -17.11 30.34 -10.50
N LYS A 284 -17.72 31.49 -10.16
CA LYS A 284 -17.99 31.83 -8.75
C LYS A 284 -19.05 30.87 -8.20
N PRO A 285 -18.92 30.38 -6.95
CA PRO A 285 -19.97 29.59 -6.33
C PRO A 285 -21.26 30.41 -6.24
N PHE A 286 -22.41 29.81 -6.56
CA PHE A 286 -23.70 30.50 -6.43
C PHE A 286 -24.15 30.60 -4.96
N ALA A 287 -23.59 29.75 -4.10
CA ALA A 287 -23.78 29.81 -2.66
C ALA A 287 -22.48 29.41 -1.93
N GLU A 288 -22.15 30.18 -0.91
CA GLU A 288 -21.05 29.89 0.01
C GLU A 288 -21.51 30.18 1.43
N GLY A 289 -21.05 29.38 2.37
CA GLY A 289 -20.94 29.90 3.72
C GLY A 289 -20.38 28.92 4.72
N LYS A 290 -20.34 29.41 5.95
CA LYS A 290 -19.60 28.84 7.06
C LYS A 290 -20.58 28.46 8.17
N ALA A 291 -20.42 27.26 8.72
CA ALA A 291 -21.23 26.76 9.83
C ALA A 291 -20.35 25.96 10.80
N ALA A 292 -20.62 26.08 12.11
CA ALA A 292 -19.99 25.21 13.09
C ALA A 292 -20.49 23.76 12.89
N ILE A 293 -19.73 22.79 13.40
CA ILE A 293 -20.17 21.38 13.39
C ILE A 293 -21.52 21.23 14.10
N GLY A 294 -22.49 20.63 13.41
CA GLY A 294 -23.87 20.44 13.87
C GLY A 294 -24.84 21.55 13.44
N GLU A 295 -24.36 22.69 12.98
CA GLU A 295 -25.21 23.79 12.50
C GLU A 295 -25.63 23.58 11.04
N LYS A 296 -26.78 24.17 10.68
CA LYS A 296 -27.31 24.15 9.31
C LYS A 296 -27.05 25.49 8.64
N ILE A 297 -26.64 25.45 7.38
CA ILE A 297 -26.54 26.63 6.51
C ILE A 297 -27.49 26.49 5.33
N ARG A 298 -28.15 27.60 4.98
CA ARG A 298 -29.04 27.66 3.82
C ARG A 298 -28.23 27.80 2.53
N ILE A 299 -28.50 26.95 1.56
CA ILE A 299 -27.90 26.91 0.22
C ILE A 299 -29.05 26.91 -0.80
N GLY A 300 -29.46 28.11 -1.23
CA GLY A 300 -30.63 28.30 -2.08
C GLY A 300 -31.90 27.73 -1.44
N ASP A 301 -32.36 26.62 -2.00
CA ASP A 301 -33.58 25.89 -1.63
C ASP A 301 -33.36 24.72 -0.67
N TYR A 302 -32.12 24.51 -0.24
CA TYR A 302 -31.74 23.41 0.64
C TYR A 302 -31.00 23.93 1.88
N TYR A 303 -30.78 23.06 2.85
CA TYR A 303 -29.81 23.29 3.91
C TYR A 303 -28.72 22.22 3.87
N LEU A 304 -27.49 22.63 4.16
CA LEU A 304 -26.36 21.74 4.39
C LEU A 304 -25.93 21.80 5.86
N SER A 305 -25.45 20.68 6.38
CA SER A 305 -24.81 20.63 7.70
C SER A 305 -23.63 19.67 7.69
N ALA A 306 -22.54 20.04 8.36
CA ALA A 306 -21.53 19.08 8.79
C ALA A 306 -21.92 18.56 10.17
N ARG A 307 -22.65 17.45 10.22
CA ARG A 307 -23.26 16.96 11.46
C ARG A 307 -22.24 16.38 12.44
N GLU A 308 -21.22 15.72 11.92
CA GLU A 308 -20.22 14.99 12.70
C GLU A 308 -18.86 15.05 11.98
N VAL A 309 -17.77 15.00 12.76
CA VAL A 309 -16.41 14.81 12.25
C VAL A 309 -15.83 13.53 12.83
N ARG A 310 -15.31 12.68 11.95
CA ARG A 310 -14.54 11.48 12.28
C ARG A 310 -13.15 11.57 11.71
N TYR A 311 -12.25 10.73 12.20
CA TYR A 311 -10.97 10.54 11.51
C TYR A 311 -11.12 9.52 10.38
N TRP A 312 -10.30 9.66 9.36
CA TRP A 312 -10.05 8.58 8.41
C TRP A 312 -8.56 8.29 8.32
N VAL A 313 -8.22 7.05 7.96
CA VAL A 313 -6.85 6.61 7.72
C VAL A 313 -6.78 5.83 6.41
N GLY A 314 -5.78 6.14 5.60
CA GLY A 314 -5.31 5.28 4.52
C GLY A 314 -4.34 4.28 5.11
N MET A 315 -4.60 2.99 4.93
CA MET A 315 -3.75 1.90 5.37
C MET A 315 -3.15 1.18 4.17
N ASN A 316 -1.82 1.09 4.16
CA ASN A 316 -1.08 0.25 3.23
C ASN A 316 -1.26 -1.22 3.62
N VAL A 317 -1.93 -2.00 2.78
CA VAL A 317 -2.06 -3.46 2.89
C VAL A 317 -1.01 -4.10 1.98
N ARG A 318 -0.13 -4.94 2.55
CA ARG A 318 0.99 -5.53 1.81
C ARG A 318 1.08 -7.04 1.98
N TYR A 319 1.27 -7.74 0.88
CA TYR A 319 1.60 -9.16 0.82
C TYR A 319 2.89 -9.34 0.04
N GLU A 320 3.93 -9.85 0.70
CA GLU A 320 5.27 -10.02 0.13
C GLU A 320 5.77 -11.45 0.37
N PRO A 321 5.23 -12.46 -0.35
CA PRO A 321 5.41 -13.86 0.00
C PRO A 321 6.83 -14.38 -0.24
N GLY A 322 7.62 -13.70 -1.08
CA GLY A 322 9.02 -14.06 -1.29
C GLY A 322 9.99 -13.43 -0.28
N LYS A 323 9.56 -12.41 0.48
CA LYS A 323 10.41 -11.75 1.48
C LYS A 323 10.93 -12.72 2.56
N PRO A 324 10.10 -13.59 3.18
CA PRO A 324 10.61 -14.57 4.14
C PRO A 324 11.64 -15.53 3.52
N ILE A 325 11.43 -15.95 2.27
CA ILE A 325 12.35 -16.84 1.54
C ILE A 325 13.72 -16.17 1.38
N VAL A 326 13.73 -14.92 0.93
CA VAL A 326 14.96 -14.15 0.75
C VAL A 326 15.70 -13.98 2.09
N LEU A 327 15.00 -13.58 3.15
CA LEU A 327 15.59 -13.37 4.47
C LEU A 327 16.17 -14.66 5.06
N ALA A 328 15.42 -15.77 5.01
CA ALA A 328 15.90 -17.07 5.47
C ALA A 328 17.12 -17.53 4.66
N SER A 329 17.09 -17.33 3.34
CA SER A 329 18.20 -17.70 2.46
C SER A 329 19.45 -16.89 2.76
N LEU A 330 19.35 -15.59 3.07
CA LEU A 330 20.52 -14.79 3.48
C LEU A 330 21.22 -15.39 4.71
N TRP A 331 20.46 -15.84 5.71
CA TRP A 331 21.01 -16.50 6.90
C TRP A 331 21.66 -17.84 6.56
N VAL A 332 21.04 -18.66 5.71
CA VAL A 332 21.62 -19.93 5.25
C VAL A 332 22.93 -19.68 4.47
N GLY A 333 22.97 -18.64 3.64
CA GLY A 333 24.15 -18.26 2.89
C GLY A 333 25.30 -17.82 3.80
N LEU A 334 25.00 -16.99 4.79
CA LEU A 334 25.96 -16.58 5.82
C LEU A 334 26.49 -17.79 6.60
N GLY A 335 25.61 -18.68 7.05
CA GLY A 335 26.00 -19.93 7.71
C GLY A 335 26.90 -20.80 6.83
N GLY A 336 26.58 -20.92 5.53
CA GLY A 336 27.40 -21.62 4.56
C GLY A 336 28.82 -21.04 4.46
N MET A 337 28.96 -19.72 4.40
CA MET A 337 30.26 -19.04 4.39
C MET A 337 31.07 -19.32 5.66
N VAL A 338 30.44 -19.22 6.84
CA VAL A 338 31.09 -19.50 8.14
C VAL A 338 31.57 -20.96 8.21
N ILE A 339 30.73 -21.92 7.81
CA ILE A 339 31.08 -23.35 7.79
C ILE A 339 32.27 -23.61 6.84
N THR A 340 32.25 -23.02 5.64
CA THR A 340 33.37 -23.14 4.70
C THR A 340 34.66 -22.56 5.27
N PHE A 341 34.58 -21.40 5.93
CA PHE A 341 35.73 -20.76 6.57
C PHE A 341 36.34 -21.64 7.66
N ILE A 342 35.52 -22.13 8.60
CA ILE A 342 35.95 -23.04 9.67
C ILE A 342 36.56 -24.33 9.08
N GLY A 343 35.92 -24.89 8.05
CA GLY A 343 36.41 -26.08 7.35
C GLY A 343 37.81 -25.87 6.74
N ARG A 344 38.06 -24.70 6.14
CA ARG A 344 39.38 -24.34 5.59
C ARG A 344 40.43 -24.17 6.70
N MET A 345 40.09 -23.50 7.80
CA MET A 345 40.99 -23.34 8.94
C MET A 345 41.40 -24.69 9.55
N ARG A 346 40.46 -25.62 9.72
CA ARG A 346 40.75 -26.96 10.26
C ARG A 346 41.62 -27.79 9.32
N LYS A 347 41.47 -27.62 8.01
CA LYS A 347 42.29 -28.32 7.01
C LYS A 347 43.71 -27.75 6.92
N GLY A 348 43.90 -26.44 7.13
CA GLY A 348 45.23 -25.82 7.13
C GLY A 348 46.03 -25.98 8.42
N LYS A 349 45.43 -26.54 9.48
CA LYS A 349 46.12 -26.91 10.74
C LYS A 349 46.59 -28.38 10.77
N LYS A 350 46.29 -29.15 9.72
CA LYS A 350 46.86 -30.47 9.45
C LYS A 350 47.83 -30.33 8.30
#